data_AF-A0A672Z362-F1
#
_entry.id   AF-A0A672Z362-F1
#
_cell.length_a   1.000
_cell.length_b   1.000
_cell.length_c   1.000
_cell.angle_alpha   90.00
_cell.angle_beta   90.00
_cell.angle_gamma   90.00
#
_symmetry.space_group_name_H-M   'P 1'
#
loop_
_entity.id
_entity.type
_entity.pdbx_description
1 polymer ?
#
loop_
_entity_poly.entity_id
_entity_poly.type
_entity_poly.pdbx_seq_one_letter_code
_entity_poly.pdbx_strand_id
1 'polypeptide(L)'
;STLREELLKEIGHLEERKEEAVKAAANCSAEHFQNLFLFLEGLQKRLTALPPTLRSMKTDYASLRSQVRNFSDFYGAAINDAKRQISAAINEMSEANKDLLEKYRKEVALRRKYHEQLVELKGNIRVLCRVKPVLKEDQHEEGQSVVVTTDPNNESSLSVMSKGKDRIFELDKVFHPQATQEEVFQEIEPLVTSCIDGYHVCIFAYGQTGSGKTYTMEGSVENPGINQRALKQLFNVIEERKDMWTYTVTVSSVEIYNEVLRDLLSKDGEKLDIKINPDGTGQLHVPGLRVIEVKSFQHIKKCGELEVSTTSTCLIVNSSICLLGHK
;
A
#
# COMPACT_ATOMS: atom_id res chain seq x y z
N SER A 1 121.94 -7.38 72.19
CA SER A 1 121.00 -6.48 72.91
C SER A 1 119.94 -5.87 71.98
N THR A 2 120.14 -5.82 70.66
CA THR A 2 119.23 -5.17 69.68
C THR A 2 118.02 -6.02 69.25
N LEU A 3 118.18 -7.34 69.09
CA LEU A 3 117.12 -8.22 68.57
C LEU A 3 115.87 -8.32 69.47
N ARG A 4 116.03 -8.12 70.78
CA ARG A 4 114.94 -8.29 71.77
C ARG A 4 114.00 -7.09 71.81
N GLU A 5 114.50 -5.89 71.55
CA GLU A 5 113.68 -4.66 71.50
C GLU A 5 112.87 -4.57 70.20
N GLU A 6 113.44 -4.98 69.07
CA GLU A 6 112.70 -5.10 67.79
C GLU A 6 111.56 -6.10 67.91
N LEU A 7 111.81 -7.28 68.48
CA LEU A 7 110.78 -8.29 68.69
C LEU A 7 109.63 -7.79 69.58
N LEU A 8 109.94 -7.03 70.65
CA LEU A 8 108.91 -6.49 71.55
C LEU A 8 108.08 -5.39 70.88
N LYS A 9 108.69 -4.53 70.05
CA LYS A 9 107.95 -3.55 69.24
C LYS A 9 107.07 -4.20 68.19
N GLU A 10 107.57 -5.24 67.54
CA GLU A 10 106.83 -5.98 66.51
C GLU A 10 105.67 -6.78 67.12
N ILE A 11 105.87 -7.39 68.31
CA ILE A 11 104.79 -8.00 69.09
C ILE A 11 103.73 -6.96 69.46
N GLY A 12 104.13 -5.79 69.97
CA GLY A 12 103.18 -4.72 70.33
C GLY A 12 102.37 -4.20 69.13
N HIS A 13 103.03 -4.00 67.98
CA HIS A 13 102.36 -3.58 66.74
C HIS A 13 101.44 -4.66 66.16
N LEU A 14 101.82 -5.94 66.30
CA LEU A 14 100.99 -7.07 65.91
C LEU A 14 99.78 -7.24 66.85
N GLU A 15 99.94 -6.98 68.15
CA GLU A 15 98.84 -6.98 69.12
C GLU A 15 97.87 -5.81 68.86
N GLU A 16 98.37 -4.61 68.56
CA GLU A 16 97.53 -3.45 68.22
C GLU A 16 96.76 -3.66 66.91
N ARG A 17 97.42 -4.18 65.87
CA ARG A 17 96.75 -4.58 64.61
C ARG A 17 95.72 -5.68 64.81
N LYS A 18 96.02 -6.66 65.69
CA LYS A 18 95.07 -7.72 66.04
C LYS A 18 93.85 -7.12 66.75
N GLU A 19 94.05 -6.21 67.70
CA GLU A 19 92.97 -5.54 68.44
C GLU A 19 92.10 -4.67 67.51
N GLU A 20 92.71 -3.93 66.58
CA GLU A 20 92.00 -3.15 65.56
C GLU A 20 91.23 -4.02 64.58
N ALA A 21 91.82 -5.11 64.10
CA ALA A 21 91.15 -6.07 63.21
C ALA A 21 89.97 -6.75 63.92
N VAL A 22 90.11 -7.08 65.21
CA VAL A 22 89.01 -7.64 66.03
C VAL A 22 87.90 -6.61 66.23
N LYS A 23 88.23 -5.34 66.52
CA LYS A 23 87.23 -4.26 66.61
C LYS A 23 86.52 -3.98 65.28
N ALA A 24 87.26 -3.93 64.18
CA ALA A 24 86.70 -3.72 62.85
C ALA A 24 85.78 -4.88 62.43
N ALA A 25 86.19 -6.13 62.69
CA ALA A 25 85.36 -7.31 62.48
C ALA A 25 84.11 -7.31 63.36
N ALA A 26 84.24 -6.90 64.63
CA ALA A 26 83.11 -6.78 65.55
C ALA A 26 82.09 -5.72 65.09
N ASN A 27 82.56 -4.53 64.69
CA ASN A 27 81.72 -3.44 64.18
C ASN A 27 81.05 -3.82 62.85
N CYS A 28 81.78 -4.44 61.92
CA CYS A 28 81.23 -4.94 60.66
C CYS A 28 80.18 -6.02 60.91
N SER A 29 80.42 -6.93 61.86
CA SER A 29 79.42 -7.92 62.25
C SER A 29 78.18 -7.26 62.85
N ALA A 30 78.34 -6.27 63.74
CA ALA A 30 77.23 -5.57 64.39
C ALA A 30 76.35 -4.82 63.36
N GLU A 31 76.97 -4.15 62.40
CA GLU A 31 76.26 -3.45 61.32
C GLU A 31 75.55 -4.43 60.38
N HIS A 32 76.16 -5.57 60.08
CA HIS A 32 75.53 -6.64 59.31
C HIS A 32 74.34 -7.25 60.05
N PHE A 33 74.47 -7.50 61.36
CA PHE A 33 73.39 -8.00 62.22
C PHE A 33 72.23 -6.99 62.31
N GLN A 34 72.52 -5.69 62.42
CA GLN A 34 71.52 -4.62 62.44
C GLN A 34 70.71 -4.57 61.13
N ASN A 35 71.41 -4.64 59.98
CA ASN A 35 70.77 -4.67 58.66
C ASN A 35 69.91 -5.92 58.46
N LEU A 36 70.39 -7.08 58.92
CA LEU A 36 69.65 -8.33 58.87
C LEU A 36 68.37 -8.26 59.72
N PHE A 37 68.46 -7.65 60.90
CA PHE A 37 67.30 -7.42 61.78
C PHE A 37 66.25 -6.53 61.11
N LEU A 38 66.66 -5.40 60.53
CA LEU A 38 65.74 -4.49 59.82
C LEU A 38 65.08 -5.17 58.62
N PHE A 39 65.82 -5.99 57.87
CA PHE A 39 65.28 -6.75 56.75
C PHE A 39 64.27 -7.81 57.21
N LEU A 40 64.56 -8.54 58.30
CA LEU A 40 63.65 -9.51 58.90
C LEU A 40 62.38 -8.84 59.44
N GLU A 41 62.51 -7.67 60.08
CA GLU A 41 61.36 -6.90 60.56
C GLU A 41 60.49 -6.38 59.41
N GLY A 42 61.10 -5.94 58.31
CA GLY A 42 60.40 -5.56 57.08
C GLY A 42 59.68 -6.74 56.43
N LEU A 43 60.32 -7.91 56.38
CA LEU A 43 59.70 -9.16 55.92
C LEU A 43 58.50 -9.54 56.80
N GLN A 44 58.66 -9.47 58.12
CA GLN A 44 57.62 -9.78 59.08
C GLN A 44 56.41 -8.85 58.90
N LYS A 45 56.63 -7.53 58.73
CA LYS A 45 55.57 -6.55 58.46
C LYS A 45 54.81 -6.84 57.16
N ARG A 46 55.51 -7.25 56.08
CA ARG A 46 54.84 -7.66 54.83
C ARG A 46 54.06 -8.96 55.01
N LEU A 47 54.61 -9.92 55.75
CA LEU A 47 53.97 -11.20 56.02
C LEU A 47 52.71 -11.03 56.87
N THR A 48 52.69 -10.09 57.82
CA THR A 48 51.50 -9.78 58.63
C THR A 48 50.46 -8.92 57.89
N ALA A 49 50.87 -8.13 56.89
CA ALA A 49 49.97 -7.35 56.04
C ALA A 49 49.30 -8.15 54.90
N LEU A 50 49.83 -9.34 54.57
CA LEU A 50 49.31 -10.21 53.50
C LEU A 50 47.94 -10.86 53.81
N PRO A 51 47.68 -11.38 55.03
CA PRO A 51 46.39 -11.96 55.39
C PRO A 51 45.19 -11.00 55.30
N PRO A 52 45.24 -9.74 55.80
CA PRO A 52 44.12 -8.82 55.66
C PRO A 52 43.88 -8.40 54.20
N THR A 53 44.93 -8.23 53.40
CA THR A 53 44.80 -7.92 51.97
C THR A 53 44.19 -9.09 51.18
N LEU A 54 44.61 -10.33 51.45
CA LEU A 54 43.98 -11.52 50.86
C LEU A 54 42.52 -11.69 51.29
N ARG A 55 42.17 -11.36 52.54
CA ARG A 55 40.77 -11.36 52.99
C ARG A 55 39.95 -10.31 52.24
N SER A 56 40.46 -9.09 52.11
CA SER A 56 39.81 -8.01 51.34
C SER A 56 39.59 -8.45 49.88
N MET A 57 40.63 -8.97 49.22
CA MET A 57 40.54 -9.40 47.83
C MET A 57 39.56 -10.57 47.65
N LYS A 58 39.47 -11.48 48.64
CA LYS A 58 38.47 -12.57 48.66
C LYS A 58 37.05 -12.03 48.81
N THR A 59 36.83 -11.03 49.67
CA THR A 59 35.52 -10.38 49.82
C THR A 59 35.13 -9.60 48.57
N ASP A 60 36.06 -8.89 47.95
CA ASP A 60 35.83 -8.13 46.72
C ASP A 60 35.49 -9.08 45.56
N TYR A 61 36.21 -10.20 45.44
CA TYR A 61 35.90 -11.24 44.46
C TYR A 61 34.52 -11.86 44.69
N ALA A 62 34.16 -12.15 45.94
CA ALA A 62 32.84 -12.68 46.26
C ALA A 62 31.71 -11.67 45.94
N SER A 63 31.94 -10.39 46.22
CA SER A 63 31.01 -9.29 45.89
C SER A 63 30.84 -9.13 44.38
N LEU A 64 31.93 -9.06 43.63
CA LEU A 64 31.89 -8.93 42.16
C LEU A 64 31.22 -10.14 41.52
N ARG A 65 31.52 -11.36 41.99
CA ARG A 65 30.88 -12.59 41.52
C ARG A 65 29.36 -12.58 41.79
N SER A 66 28.94 -12.04 42.93
CA SER A 66 27.52 -11.85 43.26
C SER A 66 26.86 -10.85 42.31
N GLN A 67 27.49 -9.70 42.06
CA GLN A 67 26.98 -8.70 41.12
C GLN A 67 26.84 -9.25 39.71
N VAL A 68 27.84 -9.97 39.19
CA VAL A 68 27.80 -10.57 37.85
C VAL A 68 26.66 -11.59 37.72
N ARG A 69 26.42 -12.41 38.75
CA ARG A 69 25.25 -13.32 38.78
C ARG A 69 23.94 -12.55 38.77
N ASN A 70 23.82 -11.55 39.64
CA ASN A 70 22.60 -10.73 39.73
C ASN A 70 22.30 -10.03 38.40
N PHE A 71 23.32 -9.51 37.70
CA PHE A 71 23.15 -8.94 36.37
C PHE A 71 22.69 -9.99 35.35
N SER A 72 23.31 -11.16 35.33
CA SER A 72 22.93 -12.25 34.43
C SER A 72 21.47 -12.67 34.64
N ASP A 73 21.05 -12.83 35.89
CA ASP A 73 19.69 -13.22 36.25
C ASP A 73 18.69 -12.10 35.91
N PHE A 74 19.05 -10.84 36.17
CA PHE A 74 18.23 -9.68 35.84
C PHE A 74 18.01 -9.52 34.33
N TYR A 75 19.07 -9.59 33.52
CA TYR A 75 18.93 -9.50 32.06
C TYR A 75 18.20 -10.71 31.48
N GLY A 76 18.44 -11.91 32.00
CA GLY A 76 17.69 -13.10 31.61
C GLY A 76 16.18 -12.93 31.86
N ALA A 77 15.80 -12.42 33.03
CA ALA A 77 14.41 -12.12 33.35
C ALA A 77 13.84 -11.01 32.44
N ALA A 78 14.56 -9.90 32.25
CA ALA A 78 14.12 -8.78 31.42
C ALA A 78 13.93 -9.18 29.94
N ILE A 79 14.82 -10.00 29.39
CA ILE A 79 14.70 -10.52 28.02
C ILE A 79 13.48 -11.45 27.89
N ASN A 80 13.24 -12.31 28.87
CA ASN A 80 12.09 -13.21 28.85
C ASN A 80 10.77 -12.43 28.96
N ASP A 81 10.71 -11.40 29.80
CA ASP A 81 9.55 -10.53 29.91
C ASP A 81 9.31 -9.74 28.62
N ALA A 82 10.35 -9.15 28.03
CA ALA A 82 10.25 -8.46 26.75
C ALA A 82 9.78 -9.41 25.63
N LYS A 83 10.33 -10.63 25.58
CA LYS A 83 9.91 -11.67 24.62
C LYS A 83 8.44 -12.03 24.82
N ARG A 84 7.98 -12.16 26.06
CA ARG A 84 6.58 -12.46 26.39
C ARG A 84 5.65 -11.33 25.97
N GLN A 85 6.01 -10.08 26.28
CA GLN A 85 5.23 -8.90 25.90
C GLN A 85 5.12 -8.75 24.38
N ILE A 86 6.24 -8.87 23.66
CA ILE A 86 6.25 -8.81 22.19
C ILE A 86 5.40 -9.94 21.59
N SER A 87 5.54 -11.17 22.10
CA SER A 87 4.75 -12.31 21.60
C SER A 87 3.26 -12.13 21.86
N ALA A 88 2.89 -11.60 23.03
CA ALA A 88 1.50 -11.29 23.35
C ALA A 88 0.93 -10.21 22.41
N ALA A 89 1.66 -9.10 22.21
CA ALA A 89 1.25 -8.03 21.31
C ALA A 89 1.13 -8.49 19.85
N ILE A 90 2.04 -9.34 19.36
CA ILE A 90 1.95 -9.92 18.01
C ILE A 90 0.72 -10.82 17.86
N ASN A 91 0.43 -11.64 18.87
CA ASN A 91 -0.73 -12.54 18.82
C ASN A 91 -2.04 -11.74 18.83
N GLU A 92 -2.15 -10.73 19.70
CA GLU A 92 -3.30 -9.83 19.76
C GLU A 92 -3.51 -9.08 18.44
N MET A 93 -2.43 -8.51 17.88
CA MET A 93 -2.48 -7.83 16.58
C MET A 93 -2.87 -8.80 15.46
N SER A 94 -2.37 -10.03 15.47
CA SER A 94 -2.69 -11.06 14.47
C SER A 94 -4.17 -11.46 14.55
N GLU A 95 -4.70 -11.62 15.75
CA GLU A 95 -6.11 -11.95 15.97
C GLU A 95 -7.03 -10.79 15.57
N ALA A 96 -6.69 -9.56 15.97
CA ALA A 96 -7.41 -8.35 15.55
C ALA A 96 -7.40 -8.18 14.02
N ASN A 97 -6.27 -8.42 13.36
CA ASN A 97 -6.17 -8.37 11.90
C ASN A 97 -7.04 -9.42 11.21
N LYS A 98 -7.12 -10.65 11.77
CA LYS A 98 -8.00 -11.70 11.24
C LYS A 98 -9.48 -11.31 11.35
N ASP A 99 -9.89 -10.81 12.52
CA ASP A 99 -11.26 -10.34 12.74
C ASP A 99 -11.60 -9.15 11.83
N LEU A 100 -10.67 -8.21 11.65
CA LEU A 100 -10.83 -7.07 10.74
C LEU A 100 -10.99 -7.52 9.29
N LEU A 101 -10.19 -8.47 8.82
CA LEU A 101 -10.31 -9.05 7.47
C LEU A 101 -11.65 -9.75 7.27
N GLU A 102 -12.15 -10.47 8.28
CA GLU A 102 -13.45 -11.12 8.20
C GLU A 102 -14.59 -10.10 8.16
N LYS A 103 -14.55 -9.08 9.02
CA LYS A 103 -15.50 -7.95 9.02
C LYS A 103 -15.50 -7.22 7.69
N TYR A 104 -14.32 -6.95 7.13
CA TYR A 104 -14.17 -6.28 5.85
C TYR A 104 -14.77 -7.12 4.70
N ARG A 105 -14.52 -8.44 4.67
CA ARG A 105 -15.14 -9.34 3.68
C ARG A 105 -16.67 -9.34 3.78
N LYS A 106 -17.22 -9.34 5.00
CA LYS A 106 -18.67 -9.25 5.23
C LYS A 106 -19.23 -7.91 4.75
N GLU A 107 -18.54 -6.81 5.00
CA GLU A 107 -18.93 -5.48 4.51
C GLU A 107 -18.96 -5.45 2.98
N VAL A 108 -17.90 -5.90 2.31
CA VAL A 108 -17.83 -5.93 0.84
C VAL A 108 -18.97 -6.77 0.24
N ALA A 109 -19.28 -7.92 0.84
CA ALA A 109 -20.39 -8.76 0.41
C ALA A 109 -21.76 -8.10 0.61
N LEU A 110 -21.98 -7.43 1.75
CA LEU A 110 -23.21 -6.69 2.03
C LEU A 110 -23.37 -5.47 1.11
N ARG A 111 -22.29 -4.73 0.86
CA ARG A 111 -22.30 -3.59 -0.05
C ARG A 111 -22.70 -4.01 -1.46
N ARG A 112 -22.15 -5.12 -1.97
CA ARG A 112 -22.57 -5.71 -3.25
C ARG A 112 -24.05 -6.07 -3.26
N LYS A 113 -24.55 -6.73 -2.20
CA LYS A 113 -25.96 -7.11 -2.08
C LYS A 113 -26.89 -5.90 -2.07
N TYR A 114 -26.59 -4.86 -1.29
CA TYR A 114 -27.41 -3.66 -1.23
C TYR A 114 -27.35 -2.85 -2.53
N HIS A 115 -26.19 -2.81 -3.19
CA HIS A 115 -26.05 -2.19 -4.50
C HIS A 115 -26.94 -2.86 -5.55
N GLU A 116 -26.94 -4.19 -5.60
CA GLU A 116 -27.83 -4.95 -6.48
C GLU A 116 -29.31 -4.66 -6.20
N GLN A 117 -29.72 -4.68 -4.93
CA GLN A 117 -31.10 -4.36 -4.54
C GLN A 117 -31.50 -2.93 -4.93
N LEU A 118 -30.60 -1.95 -4.79
CA LEU A 118 -30.87 -0.58 -5.20
C LEU A 118 -31.03 -0.45 -6.71
N VAL A 119 -30.21 -1.17 -7.49
CA VAL A 119 -30.33 -1.19 -8.96
C VAL A 119 -31.64 -1.87 -9.38
N GLU A 120 -32.00 -2.98 -8.77
CA GLU A 120 -33.25 -3.70 -9.05
C GLU A 120 -34.48 -2.84 -8.70
N LEU A 121 -34.47 -2.17 -7.55
CA LEU A 121 -35.54 -1.25 -7.13
C LEU A 121 -35.69 -0.04 -8.06
N LYS A 122 -34.58 0.46 -8.62
CA LYS A 122 -34.61 1.51 -9.65
C LYS A 122 -35.05 1.00 -11.03
N GLY A 123 -35.14 -0.31 -11.22
CA GLY A 123 -35.45 -0.94 -12.50
C GLY A 123 -34.19 -1.28 -13.31
N ASN A 124 -34.18 -2.49 -13.88
CA ASN A 124 -33.08 -2.99 -14.72
C ASN A 124 -32.97 -2.29 -16.07
N ILE A 125 -34.04 -1.63 -16.50
CA ILE A 125 -34.08 -0.80 -17.72
C ILE A 125 -34.51 0.59 -17.27
N ARG A 126 -33.67 1.58 -17.58
CA ARG A 126 -33.90 2.99 -17.25
C ARG A 126 -33.77 3.85 -18.49
N VAL A 127 -34.66 4.81 -18.65
CA VAL A 127 -34.69 5.79 -19.71
C VAL A 127 -34.41 7.17 -19.13
N LEU A 128 -33.22 7.67 -19.42
CA LEU A 128 -32.76 9.00 -19.01
C LEU A 128 -32.85 9.94 -20.22
N CYS A 129 -33.44 11.12 -20.06
CA CYS A 129 -33.45 12.17 -21.08
C CYS A 129 -32.45 13.26 -20.73
N ARG A 130 -31.66 13.70 -21.71
CA ARG A 130 -30.77 14.85 -21.57
C ARG A 130 -31.11 15.90 -22.61
N VAL A 131 -31.54 17.07 -22.12
CA VAL A 131 -31.86 18.20 -23.00
C VAL A 131 -30.57 18.93 -23.36
N LYS A 132 -30.31 19.15 -24.65
CA LYS A 132 -29.16 19.91 -25.14
C LYS A 132 -29.42 21.43 -24.96
N PRO A 133 -28.42 22.23 -24.53
CA PRO A 133 -28.51 23.69 -24.61
C PRO A 133 -28.79 24.20 -26.02
N VAL A 134 -29.61 25.24 -26.12
CA VAL A 134 -29.80 25.99 -27.38
C VAL A 134 -28.53 26.78 -27.67
N LEU A 135 -27.87 26.49 -28.80
CA LEU A 135 -26.68 27.21 -29.23
C LEU A 135 -27.08 28.49 -29.99
N LYS A 136 -26.18 29.47 -30.08
CA LYS A 136 -26.43 30.71 -30.83
C LYS A 136 -26.68 30.45 -32.32
N GLU A 137 -26.06 29.41 -32.87
CA GLU A 137 -26.22 28.95 -34.26
C GLU A 137 -27.62 28.36 -34.51
N ASP A 138 -28.30 27.86 -33.47
CA ASP A 138 -29.64 27.28 -33.55
C ASP A 138 -30.75 28.37 -33.58
N GLN A 139 -30.41 29.66 -33.43
CA GLN A 139 -31.37 30.76 -33.32
C GLN A 139 -31.85 31.31 -34.68
N HIS A 140 -31.39 30.76 -35.81
CA HIS A 140 -31.64 31.30 -37.15
C HIS A 140 -32.79 30.64 -37.93
N GLU A 141 -33.50 29.65 -37.38
CA GLU A 141 -34.65 29.03 -38.05
C GLU A 141 -35.98 29.60 -37.51
N GLU A 142 -36.40 30.74 -38.05
CA GLU A 142 -37.75 31.28 -37.90
C GLU A 142 -38.77 30.32 -38.54
N GLY A 143 -39.25 29.30 -37.81
CA GLY A 143 -40.25 28.41 -38.39
C GLY A 143 -41.00 27.47 -37.46
N GLN A 144 -40.34 26.85 -36.48
CA GLN A 144 -41.02 25.94 -35.54
C GLN A 144 -40.33 25.97 -34.17
N SER A 145 -40.82 26.83 -33.26
CA SER A 145 -40.35 26.81 -31.87
C SER A 145 -40.90 25.58 -31.16
N VAL A 146 -40.08 24.54 -31.04
CA VAL A 146 -40.31 23.45 -30.10
C VAL A 146 -39.75 23.92 -28.76
N VAL A 147 -40.63 24.18 -27.80
CA VAL A 147 -40.23 24.57 -26.44
C VAL A 147 -40.18 23.33 -25.58
N VAL A 148 -39.00 23.06 -25.01
CA VAL A 148 -38.78 21.97 -24.07
C VAL A 148 -38.67 22.58 -22.68
N THR A 149 -39.55 22.16 -21.78
CA THR A 149 -39.60 22.63 -20.39
C THR A 149 -39.36 21.45 -19.46
N THR A 150 -38.41 21.63 -18.55
CA THR A 150 -38.12 20.69 -17.46
C THR A 150 -38.67 21.27 -16.16
N ASP A 151 -39.29 20.46 -15.32
CA ASP A 151 -39.75 20.87 -13.99
C ASP A 151 -38.59 20.77 -12.98
N PRO A 152 -38.14 21.87 -12.36
CA PRO A 152 -37.08 21.82 -11.35
C PRO A 152 -37.43 20.99 -10.11
N ASN A 153 -38.73 20.80 -9.82
CA ASN A 153 -39.20 20.03 -8.68
C ASN A 153 -39.51 18.57 -9.03
N ASN A 154 -39.48 18.22 -10.31
CA ASN A 154 -39.77 16.88 -10.80
C ASN A 154 -38.78 16.49 -11.90
N GLU A 155 -37.67 15.88 -11.49
CA GLU A 155 -36.63 15.38 -12.39
C GLU A 155 -37.10 14.22 -13.29
N SER A 156 -38.34 13.74 -13.20
CA SER A 156 -38.86 12.62 -13.99
C SER A 156 -39.83 13.06 -15.10
N SER A 157 -40.11 14.36 -15.24
CA SER A 157 -41.10 14.87 -16.20
C SER A 157 -40.51 15.84 -17.22
N LEU A 158 -40.88 15.65 -18.48
CA LEU A 158 -40.47 16.51 -19.61
C LEU A 158 -41.71 16.98 -20.38
N SER A 159 -41.93 18.29 -20.43
CA SER A 159 -42.97 18.90 -21.27
C SER A 159 -42.37 19.38 -22.59
N VAL A 160 -42.98 18.99 -23.70
CA VAL A 160 -42.60 19.41 -25.05
C VAL A 160 -43.80 20.05 -25.74
N MET A 161 -43.69 21.36 -25.97
CA MET A 161 -44.70 22.11 -26.71
C MET A 161 -44.28 22.21 -28.18
N SER A 162 -45.11 21.67 -29.07
CA SER A 162 -44.89 21.74 -30.52
C SER A 162 -46.20 22.05 -31.24
N LYS A 163 -46.21 23.09 -32.08
CA LYS A 163 -47.39 23.52 -32.87
C LYS A 163 -48.65 23.71 -32.01
N GLY A 164 -48.50 24.26 -30.80
CA GLY A 164 -49.59 24.51 -29.85
C GLY A 164 -50.14 23.27 -29.14
N LYS A 165 -49.53 22.08 -29.33
CA LYS A 165 -49.85 20.87 -28.56
C LYS A 165 -48.78 20.65 -27.51
N ASP A 166 -49.20 20.54 -26.26
CA ASP A 166 -48.34 20.14 -25.15
C ASP A 166 -48.34 18.61 -25.02
N ARG A 167 -47.16 18.03 -24.79
CA ARG A 167 -46.97 16.61 -24.55
C ARG A 167 -46.04 16.45 -23.36
N ILE A 168 -46.50 15.69 -22.38
CA ILE A 168 -45.73 15.37 -21.17
C ILE A 168 -45.21 13.95 -21.31
N PHE A 169 -43.92 13.76 -21.03
CA PHE A 169 -43.26 12.47 -20.99
C PHE A 169 -42.74 12.20 -19.58
N GLU A 170 -43.09 11.05 -19.03
CA GLU A 170 -42.56 10.55 -17.76
C GLU A 170 -41.41 9.58 -18.05
N LEU A 171 -40.28 9.80 -17.38
CA LEU A 171 -38.99 9.15 -17.60
C LEU A 171 -38.31 8.91 -16.25
N ASP A 172 -37.30 8.03 -16.20
CA ASP A 172 -36.60 7.78 -14.94
C ASP A 172 -35.83 9.00 -14.44
N LYS A 173 -35.29 9.80 -15.36
CA LYS A 173 -34.67 11.10 -15.08
C LYS A 173 -34.59 12.00 -16.32
N VAL A 174 -34.66 13.30 -16.11
CA VAL A 174 -34.61 14.37 -17.10
C VAL A 174 -33.55 15.36 -16.67
N PHE A 175 -32.46 15.43 -17.43
CA PHE A 175 -31.38 16.38 -17.24
C PHE A 175 -31.69 17.68 -17.99
N HIS A 176 -31.77 18.78 -17.25
CA HIS A 176 -31.94 20.13 -17.80
C HIS A 176 -30.76 20.54 -18.71
N PRO A 177 -30.92 21.56 -19.57
CA PRO A 177 -29.87 22.02 -20.48
C PRO A 177 -28.52 22.34 -19.81
N GLN A 178 -28.55 22.81 -18.56
CA GLN A 178 -27.37 23.20 -17.80
C GLN A 178 -26.64 21.98 -17.19
N ALA A 179 -27.17 20.76 -17.36
CA ALA A 179 -26.63 19.57 -16.75
C ALA A 179 -25.24 19.24 -17.31
N THR A 180 -24.29 19.12 -16.39
CA THR A 180 -22.89 18.85 -16.70
C THR A 180 -22.68 17.39 -17.09
N GLN A 181 -21.53 17.08 -17.71
CA GLN A 181 -21.14 15.69 -17.96
C GLN A 181 -20.94 14.89 -16.66
N GLU A 182 -20.52 15.58 -15.60
CA GLU A 182 -20.32 14.98 -14.28
C GLU A 182 -21.66 14.53 -13.67
N GLU A 183 -22.66 15.42 -13.65
CA GLU A 183 -23.99 15.10 -13.12
C GLU A 183 -24.65 13.95 -13.88
N VAL A 184 -24.51 13.92 -15.20
CA VAL A 184 -25.01 12.80 -16.02
C VAL A 184 -24.27 11.51 -15.69
N PHE A 185 -22.95 11.56 -15.50
CA PHE A 185 -22.16 10.39 -15.16
C PHE A 185 -22.46 9.86 -13.75
N GLN A 186 -22.68 10.72 -12.75
CA GLN A 186 -23.03 10.31 -11.38
C GLN A 186 -24.30 9.45 -11.31
N GLU A 187 -25.28 9.71 -12.18
CA GLU A 187 -26.49 8.89 -12.25
C GLU A 187 -26.23 7.49 -12.85
N ILE A 188 -25.19 7.37 -13.68
CA ILE A 188 -24.83 6.17 -14.45
C ILE A 188 -23.72 5.36 -13.77
N GLU A 189 -22.89 6.00 -12.95
CA GLU A 189 -21.76 5.41 -12.22
C GLU A 189 -22.12 4.13 -11.45
N PRO A 190 -23.28 4.04 -10.76
CA PRO A 190 -23.67 2.80 -10.09
C PRO A 190 -23.76 1.61 -11.05
N LEU A 191 -24.23 1.82 -12.29
CA LEU A 191 -24.30 0.78 -13.31
C LEU A 191 -22.90 0.36 -13.76
N VAL A 192 -22.00 1.31 -13.99
CA VAL A 192 -20.60 1.01 -14.34
C VAL A 192 -19.92 0.16 -13.24
N THR A 193 -20.24 0.43 -11.98
CA THR A 193 -19.70 -0.34 -10.84
C THR A 193 -20.27 -1.76 -10.82
N SER A 194 -21.54 -1.96 -11.20
CA SER A 194 -22.15 -3.28 -11.35
C SER A 194 -21.41 -4.16 -12.36
N CYS A 195 -20.77 -3.59 -13.39
CA CYS A 195 -19.92 -4.35 -14.31
C CYS A 195 -18.75 -5.05 -13.59
N ILE A 196 -18.17 -4.40 -12.58
CA ILE A 196 -17.04 -4.94 -11.80
C ILE A 196 -17.50 -6.07 -10.89
N ASP A 197 -18.76 -5.99 -10.46
CA ASP A 197 -19.42 -7.02 -9.66
C ASP A 197 -19.99 -8.17 -10.51
N GLY A 198 -19.75 -8.18 -11.82
CA GLY A 198 -20.05 -9.29 -12.74
C GLY A 198 -21.39 -9.21 -13.46
N TYR A 199 -22.05 -8.04 -13.49
CA TYR A 199 -23.29 -7.83 -14.22
C TYR A 199 -23.03 -7.29 -15.63
N HIS A 200 -23.87 -7.65 -16.60
CA HIS A 200 -23.86 -7.07 -17.93
C HIS A 200 -24.59 -5.72 -17.92
N VAL A 201 -23.92 -4.68 -18.41
CA VAL A 201 -24.50 -3.33 -18.52
C VAL A 201 -24.35 -2.83 -19.94
N CYS A 202 -25.42 -2.22 -20.43
CA CYS A 202 -25.46 -1.64 -21.76
C CYS A 202 -25.99 -0.21 -21.65
N ILE A 203 -25.24 0.75 -22.19
CA ILE A 203 -25.61 2.17 -22.19
C ILE A 203 -25.78 2.60 -23.65
N PHE A 204 -27.00 3.06 -23.97
CA PHE A 204 -27.35 3.55 -25.30
C PHE A 204 -27.56 5.07 -25.26
N ALA A 205 -27.06 5.76 -26.28
CA ALA A 205 -27.43 7.13 -26.57
C ALA A 205 -28.33 7.18 -27.80
N TYR A 206 -29.54 7.71 -27.65
CA TYR A 206 -30.53 7.81 -28.72
C TYR A 206 -30.95 9.27 -28.96
N GLY A 207 -31.29 9.59 -30.22
CA GLY A 207 -31.73 10.93 -30.62
C GLY A 207 -31.36 11.27 -32.07
N GLN A 208 -31.91 12.35 -32.60
CA GLN A 208 -31.61 12.83 -33.96
C GLN A 208 -30.15 13.30 -34.13
N THR A 209 -29.68 13.46 -35.37
CA THR A 209 -28.38 14.10 -35.64
C THR A 209 -28.33 15.50 -35.02
N GLY A 210 -27.21 15.85 -34.39
CA GLY A 210 -27.04 17.13 -33.69
C GLY A 210 -27.64 17.22 -32.28
N SER A 211 -28.34 16.18 -31.78
CA SER A 211 -28.98 16.18 -30.46
C SER A 211 -28.03 16.03 -29.26
N GLY A 212 -26.72 15.84 -29.49
CA GLY A 212 -25.72 15.71 -28.42
C GLY A 212 -25.38 14.27 -28.01
N LYS A 213 -25.70 13.25 -28.82
CA LYS A 213 -25.31 11.84 -28.55
C LYS A 213 -23.80 11.66 -28.37
N THR A 214 -23.01 12.07 -29.37
CA THR A 214 -21.54 12.00 -29.33
C THR A 214 -20.96 12.83 -28.19
N TYR A 215 -21.51 14.02 -27.95
CA TYR A 215 -21.10 14.82 -26.78
C TYR A 215 -21.38 14.08 -25.47
N THR A 216 -22.49 13.37 -25.33
CA THR A 216 -22.82 12.67 -24.09
C THR A 216 -21.95 11.43 -23.87
N MET A 217 -21.72 10.63 -24.91
CA MET A 217 -20.92 9.41 -24.80
C MET A 217 -19.42 9.70 -24.78
N GLU A 218 -18.89 10.49 -25.72
CA GLU A 218 -17.46 10.74 -25.85
C GLU A 218 -17.02 12.05 -25.19
N GLY A 219 -17.82 13.10 -25.36
CA GLY A 219 -17.52 14.44 -24.86
C GLY A 219 -16.42 15.13 -25.65
N SER A 220 -15.76 16.10 -25.00
CA SER A 220 -14.58 16.78 -25.53
C SER A 220 -13.33 16.42 -24.72
N VAL A 221 -12.16 16.81 -25.21
CA VAL A 221 -10.88 16.61 -24.50
C VAL A 221 -10.91 17.26 -23.11
N GLU A 222 -11.50 18.45 -23.00
CA GLU A 222 -11.62 19.21 -21.75
C GLU A 222 -12.80 18.73 -20.88
N ASN A 223 -13.87 18.23 -21.51
CA ASN A 223 -15.06 17.77 -20.83
C ASN A 223 -15.48 16.38 -21.30
N PRO A 224 -14.78 15.32 -20.83
CA PRO A 224 -15.02 13.95 -21.26
C PRO A 224 -16.45 13.50 -20.97
N GLY A 225 -16.98 12.65 -21.85
CA GLY A 225 -18.29 12.04 -21.71
C GLY A 225 -18.29 10.77 -20.87
N ILE A 226 -19.40 10.04 -20.95
CA ILE A 226 -19.62 8.80 -20.19
C ILE A 226 -18.50 7.78 -20.44
N ASN A 227 -18.00 7.65 -21.68
CA ASN A 227 -17.03 6.62 -22.04
C ASN A 227 -15.75 6.72 -21.23
N GLN A 228 -15.11 7.90 -21.28
CA GLN A 228 -13.84 8.12 -20.61
C GLN A 228 -14.00 8.12 -19.10
N ARG A 229 -15.13 8.64 -18.58
CA ARG A 229 -15.43 8.64 -17.14
C ARG A 229 -15.67 7.24 -16.60
N ALA A 230 -16.45 6.43 -17.31
CA ALA A 230 -16.72 5.04 -16.97
C ALA A 230 -15.43 4.21 -16.93
N LEU A 231 -14.58 4.32 -17.96
CA LEU A 231 -13.30 3.62 -18.00
C LEU A 231 -12.37 4.06 -16.88
N LYS A 232 -12.30 5.37 -16.58
CA LYS A 232 -11.51 5.87 -15.46
C LYS A 232 -12.00 5.30 -14.13
N GLN A 233 -13.32 5.30 -13.91
CA GLN A 233 -13.91 4.77 -12.69
C GLN A 233 -13.70 3.26 -12.55
N LEU A 234 -13.82 2.52 -13.66
CA LEU A 234 -13.52 1.09 -13.70
C LEU A 234 -12.11 0.79 -13.18
N PHE A 235 -11.10 1.48 -13.72
CA PHE A 235 -9.71 1.27 -13.29
C PHE A 235 -9.44 1.76 -11.87
N ASN A 236 -10.09 2.83 -11.41
CA ASN A 236 -9.99 3.27 -10.02
C ASN A 236 -10.45 2.18 -9.05
N VAL A 237 -11.64 1.61 -9.28
CA VAL A 237 -12.20 0.57 -8.41
C VAL A 237 -11.39 -0.74 -8.50
N ILE A 238 -10.87 -1.08 -9.68
CA ILE A 238 -9.96 -2.23 -9.85
C ILE A 238 -8.70 -2.04 -8.98
N GLU A 239 -8.09 -0.85 -9.02
CA GLU A 239 -6.89 -0.55 -8.23
C GLU A 239 -7.18 -0.57 -6.72
N GLU A 240 -8.33 -0.04 -6.29
CA GLU A 240 -8.79 -0.09 -4.90
C GLU A 240 -8.99 -1.53 -4.39
N ARG A 241 -9.38 -2.45 -5.27
CA ARG A 241 -9.69 -3.85 -4.92
C ARG A 241 -8.56 -4.85 -5.26
N LYS A 242 -7.38 -4.37 -5.69
CA LYS A 242 -6.29 -5.22 -6.21
C LYS A 242 -5.76 -6.27 -5.22
N ASP A 243 -5.82 -5.98 -3.92
CA ASP A 243 -5.32 -6.89 -2.87
C ASP A 243 -6.28 -8.06 -2.63
N MET A 244 -7.52 -7.95 -3.10
CA MET A 244 -8.57 -8.96 -2.92
C MET A 244 -8.87 -9.74 -4.20
N TRP A 245 -8.77 -9.09 -5.36
CA TRP A 245 -9.22 -9.63 -6.63
C TRP A 245 -8.21 -9.34 -7.75
N THR A 246 -8.07 -10.30 -8.66
CA THR A 246 -7.32 -10.10 -9.91
C THR A 246 -8.31 -9.88 -11.04
N TYR A 247 -8.18 -8.77 -11.75
CA TYR A 247 -9.04 -8.38 -12.86
C TYR A 247 -8.28 -8.45 -14.18
N THR A 248 -8.95 -8.93 -15.23
CA THR A 248 -8.49 -8.80 -16.62
C THR A 248 -9.52 -7.96 -17.36
N VAL A 249 -9.07 -6.87 -17.98
CA VAL A 249 -9.93 -5.97 -18.73
C VAL A 249 -9.60 -6.11 -20.21
N THR A 250 -10.60 -6.36 -21.02
CA THR A 250 -10.48 -6.48 -22.47
C THR A 250 -11.41 -5.51 -23.17
N VAL A 251 -10.97 -4.95 -24.29
CA VAL A 251 -11.75 -3.98 -25.08
C VAL A 251 -11.84 -4.45 -26.53
N SER A 252 -13.04 -4.32 -27.09
CA SER A 252 -13.34 -4.46 -28.51
C SER A 252 -14.17 -3.25 -28.96
N SER A 253 -14.03 -2.81 -30.20
CA SER A 253 -14.80 -1.69 -30.74
C SER A 253 -15.38 -2.05 -32.11
N VAL A 254 -16.67 -1.78 -32.29
CA VAL A 254 -17.44 -2.25 -33.43
C VAL A 254 -18.40 -1.17 -33.90
N GLU A 255 -18.55 -1.05 -35.22
CA GLU A 255 -19.58 -0.24 -35.87
C GLU A 255 -20.58 -1.14 -36.59
N ILE A 256 -21.87 -0.82 -36.47
CA ILE A 256 -22.93 -1.42 -37.30
C ILE A 256 -23.42 -0.35 -38.25
N TYR A 257 -23.14 -0.52 -39.54
CA TYR A 257 -23.58 0.38 -40.59
C TYR A 257 -24.25 -0.40 -41.72
N ASN A 258 -25.51 -0.07 -42.02
CA ASN A 258 -26.31 -0.74 -43.04
C ASN A 258 -26.35 -2.28 -42.86
N GLU A 259 -26.65 -2.73 -41.63
CA GLU A 259 -26.67 -4.14 -41.23
C GLU A 259 -25.33 -4.88 -41.40
N VAL A 260 -24.23 -4.16 -41.62
CA VAL A 260 -22.88 -4.73 -41.69
C VAL A 260 -22.10 -4.36 -40.44
N LEU A 261 -21.60 -5.39 -39.75
CA LEU A 261 -20.71 -5.27 -38.60
C LEU A 261 -19.27 -5.04 -39.06
N ARG A 262 -18.58 -4.05 -38.50
CA ARG A 262 -17.19 -3.71 -38.84
C ARG A 262 -16.35 -3.59 -37.57
N ASP A 263 -15.16 -4.17 -37.60
CA ASP A 263 -14.17 -4.00 -36.54
C ASP A 263 -13.47 -2.63 -36.67
N LEU A 264 -13.60 -1.78 -35.65
CA LEU A 264 -12.95 -0.46 -35.61
C LEU A 264 -11.50 -0.53 -35.11
N LEU A 265 -11.08 -1.66 -34.54
CA LEU A 265 -9.69 -1.89 -34.09
C LEU A 265 -8.85 -2.62 -35.15
N SER A 266 -9.46 -3.12 -36.22
CA SER A 266 -8.73 -3.71 -37.35
C SER A 266 -8.27 -2.63 -38.34
N LYS A 267 -7.08 -2.80 -38.94
CA LYS A 267 -6.56 -1.86 -39.95
C LYS A 267 -7.36 -1.87 -41.24
N ASP A 268 -8.03 -2.98 -41.53
CA ASP A 268 -8.68 -3.24 -42.82
C ASP A 268 -10.21 -3.09 -42.75
N GLY A 269 -10.78 -2.74 -41.58
CA GLY A 269 -12.21 -2.57 -41.39
C GLY A 269 -13.01 -3.81 -41.81
N GLU A 270 -12.51 -4.99 -41.43
CA GLU A 270 -13.05 -6.29 -41.84
C GLU A 270 -14.53 -6.40 -41.51
N LYS A 271 -15.29 -6.96 -42.45
CA LYS A 271 -16.70 -7.29 -42.23
C LYS A 271 -16.78 -8.51 -41.34
N LEU A 272 -17.58 -8.41 -40.29
CA LEU A 272 -17.77 -9.46 -39.31
C LEU A 272 -19.23 -9.95 -39.34
N ASP A 273 -19.44 -11.19 -38.91
CA ASP A 273 -20.77 -11.80 -38.75
C ASP A 273 -21.01 -12.13 -37.27
N ILE A 274 -22.26 -12.01 -36.83
CA ILE A 274 -22.68 -12.45 -35.49
C ILE A 274 -23.07 -13.94 -35.58
N LYS A 275 -22.49 -14.79 -34.72
CA LYS A 275 -22.74 -16.23 -34.69
C LYS A 275 -23.05 -16.71 -33.27
N ILE A 276 -23.82 -17.79 -33.16
CA ILE A 276 -24.03 -18.47 -31.88
C ILE A 276 -22.72 -19.16 -31.48
N ASN A 277 -22.36 -19.08 -30.20
CA ASN A 277 -21.19 -19.75 -29.65
C ASN A 277 -21.30 -21.27 -29.84
N PRO A 278 -20.22 -21.92 -30.30
CA PRO A 278 -20.21 -23.37 -30.50
C PRO A 278 -20.13 -24.17 -29.18
N ASP A 279 -19.96 -23.48 -28.04
CA ASP A 279 -19.86 -24.07 -26.70
C ASP A 279 -21.19 -24.60 -26.13
N GLY A 280 -22.30 -24.43 -26.86
CA GLY A 280 -23.63 -24.87 -26.45
C GLY A 280 -24.33 -23.94 -25.46
N THR A 281 -23.74 -22.79 -25.11
CA THR A 281 -24.35 -21.80 -24.21
C THR A 281 -25.49 -21.03 -24.85
N GLY A 282 -25.59 -21.03 -26.18
CA GLY A 282 -26.54 -20.21 -26.93
C GLY A 282 -26.19 -18.72 -26.95
N GLN A 283 -25.06 -18.32 -26.37
CA GLN A 283 -24.62 -16.92 -26.38
C GLN A 283 -24.14 -16.51 -27.77
N LEU A 284 -24.34 -15.24 -28.13
CA LEU A 284 -23.83 -14.70 -29.39
C LEU A 284 -22.35 -14.30 -29.23
N HIS A 285 -21.56 -14.52 -30.28
CA HIS A 285 -20.21 -14.00 -30.42
C HIS A 285 -19.96 -13.49 -31.83
N VAL A 286 -18.87 -12.73 -31.97
CA VAL A 286 -18.42 -12.19 -33.25
C VAL A 286 -17.06 -12.80 -33.56
N PRO A 287 -17.00 -13.92 -34.30
CA PRO A 287 -15.72 -14.53 -34.66
C PRO A 287 -14.89 -13.58 -35.53
N GLY A 288 -13.60 -13.47 -35.22
CA GLY A 288 -12.68 -12.55 -35.88
C GLY A 288 -12.63 -11.14 -35.27
N LEU A 289 -13.52 -10.81 -34.33
CA LEU A 289 -13.48 -9.53 -33.62
C LEU A 289 -12.18 -9.38 -32.83
N ARG A 290 -11.44 -8.31 -33.08
CA ARG A 290 -10.22 -8.01 -32.36
C ARG A 290 -10.54 -7.62 -30.91
N VAL A 291 -9.90 -8.33 -29.99
CA VAL A 291 -9.97 -8.07 -28.55
C VAL A 291 -8.58 -7.68 -28.06
N ILE A 292 -8.49 -6.54 -27.40
CA ILE A 292 -7.23 -6.01 -26.85
C ILE A 292 -7.31 -6.06 -25.33
N GLU A 293 -6.36 -6.73 -24.69
CA GLU A 293 -6.21 -6.66 -23.23
C GLU A 293 -5.64 -5.29 -22.84
N VAL A 294 -6.28 -4.66 -21.85
CA VAL A 294 -5.91 -3.32 -21.41
C VAL A 294 -5.55 -3.30 -19.92
N LYS A 295 -4.35 -2.82 -19.63
CA LYS A 295 -3.79 -2.76 -18.27
C LYS A 295 -4.05 -1.44 -17.54
N SER A 296 -4.42 -0.38 -18.26
CA SER A 296 -4.69 0.93 -17.66
C SER A 296 -5.51 1.82 -18.58
N PHE A 297 -6.14 2.84 -18.00
CA PHE A 297 -6.85 3.89 -18.74
C PHE A 297 -5.96 4.57 -19.80
N GLN A 298 -4.67 4.79 -19.50
CA GLN A 298 -3.73 5.38 -20.46
C GLN A 298 -3.41 4.44 -21.62
N HIS A 299 -3.40 3.13 -21.39
CA HIS A 299 -3.20 2.14 -22.43
C HIS A 299 -4.38 2.12 -23.40
N ILE A 300 -5.63 2.33 -22.94
CA ILE A 300 -6.80 2.49 -23.84
C ILE A 300 -6.60 3.66 -24.78
N LYS A 301 -6.21 4.83 -24.26
CA LYS A 301 -5.98 6.04 -25.08
C LYS A 301 -4.86 5.89 -26.11
N LYS A 302 -3.95 4.94 -25.92
CA LYS A 302 -2.85 4.63 -26.85
C LYS A 302 -3.20 3.52 -27.83
N CYS A 303 -3.98 2.53 -27.41
CA CYS A 303 -4.39 1.39 -28.23
C CYS A 303 -5.52 1.74 -29.19
N GLY A 304 -6.40 2.65 -28.79
CA GLY A 304 -7.38 3.26 -29.67
C GLY A 304 -7.02 4.72 -29.87
N GLU A 305 -6.75 5.11 -31.11
CA GLU A 305 -7.31 6.36 -31.62
C GLU A 305 -8.84 6.18 -31.56
N LEU A 306 -9.43 6.27 -30.36
CA LEU A 306 -10.87 6.26 -30.12
C LEU A 306 -11.47 7.59 -30.63
N GLU A 307 -11.14 7.98 -31.85
CA GLU A 307 -11.95 8.89 -32.64
C GLU A 307 -13.15 8.07 -33.13
N VAL A 308 -14.15 7.94 -32.26
CA VAL A 308 -15.41 7.28 -32.61
C VAL A 308 -16.06 8.08 -33.73
N SER A 309 -16.03 7.53 -34.95
CA SER A 309 -16.77 8.03 -36.10
C SER A 309 -18.25 8.16 -35.76
N THR A 310 -18.82 9.24 -36.27
CA THR A 310 -20.10 9.79 -35.85
C THR A 310 -21.26 8.94 -36.36
N THR A 311 -21.74 7.96 -35.58
CA THR A 311 -23.16 7.59 -35.44
C THR A 311 -23.30 6.33 -34.57
N SER A 312 -24.08 6.41 -33.49
CA SER A 312 -24.48 5.25 -32.66
C SER A 312 -23.38 4.64 -31.78
N THR A 313 -22.84 5.42 -30.83
CA THR A 313 -21.90 4.91 -29.83
C THR A 313 -22.63 4.11 -28.75
N CYS A 314 -22.50 2.79 -28.77
CA CYS A 314 -22.88 1.90 -27.68
C CYS A 314 -21.61 1.53 -26.92
N LEU A 315 -21.54 1.82 -25.62
CA LEU A 315 -20.47 1.28 -24.78
C LEU A 315 -20.94 -0.06 -24.23
N ILE A 316 -20.36 -1.15 -24.72
CA ILE A 316 -20.49 -2.46 -24.09
C ILE A 316 -19.24 -2.63 -23.23
N VAL A 317 -19.34 -2.29 -21.95
CA VAL A 317 -18.32 -2.67 -20.97
C VAL A 317 -18.60 -4.11 -20.57
N ASN A 318 -18.14 -5.06 -21.38
CA ASN A 318 -18.07 -6.45 -20.93
C ASN A 318 -16.83 -6.58 -20.06
N SER A 319 -17.02 -6.58 -18.74
CA SER A 319 -16.10 -7.27 -17.86
C SER A 319 -16.28 -8.76 -18.15
N SER A 320 -15.51 -9.32 -19.08
CA SER A 320 -15.26 -10.76 -19.03
C SER A 320 -14.42 -11.01 -17.79
N ILE A 321 -15.07 -11.08 -16.62
CA ILE A 321 -14.45 -11.56 -15.40
C ILE A 321 -14.22 -13.05 -15.64
N CYS A 322 -13.07 -13.39 -16.21
CA CYS A 322 -12.50 -14.71 -16.03
C CYS A 322 -12.20 -14.84 -14.53
N LEU A 323 -13.19 -15.31 -13.77
CA LEU A 323 -13.00 -15.89 -12.44
C LEU A 323 -12.21 -17.21 -12.63
N LEU A 324 -10.93 -17.11 -13.01
CA LEU A 324 -9.99 -18.19 -12.74
C LEU A 324 -9.54 -18.06 -11.29
N GLY A 325 -10.50 -18.25 -10.38
CA GLY A 325 -10.22 -18.55 -8.99
C GLY A 325 -9.67 -19.97 -8.93
N HIS A 326 -8.36 -20.10 -9.08
CA HIS A 326 -7.68 -21.29 -8.57
C HIS A 326 -7.86 -21.29 -7.03
N LYS A 327 -8.60 -22.29 -6.53
CA LYS A 327 -8.38 -22.78 -5.17
C LYS A 327 -7.05 -23.53 -5.10
#